data_AF-A0A5J4P4H6-F1
#
_entry.id   AF-A0A5J4P4H6-F1
#
_cell.length_a   1.000
_cell.length_b   1.000
_cell.length_c   1.000
_cell.angle_alpha   90.00
_cell.angle_beta   90.00
_cell.angle_gamma   90.00
#
_symmetry.space_group_name_H-M   'P 1'
#
loop_
_entity.id
_entity.type
_entity.pdbx_description
1 polymer ?
#
loop_
_entity_poly.entity_id
_entity_poly.type
_entity_poly.pdbx_seq_one_letter_code
_entity_poly.pdbx_strand_id
1 'polypeptide(L)'
;KKLIAGVLVSLQKQSFAYLNLLDSGKYTQEQIIEILQFVQRNLFWRNSEIKNLEDAELALYLRKKLNRPMRVCGMVKNAGEPGGGPFLAYNADDTISLQILESSQIDRGDPVKKEMFEKGTHFNPVDLVCAVRDYKGNKFELTQYIDKTTGFISYKSKNGKELKALELPGLW
;
A
#
# COMPACT_ATOMS: atom_id res chain seq x y z
N LYS A 1 2.68 -2.52 19.48
CA LYS A 1 3.06 -1.27 18.76
C LYS A 1 4.57 -1.06 18.51
N LYS A 2 5.48 -1.24 19.48
CA LYS A 2 6.93 -0.97 19.28
C LYS A 2 7.56 -1.71 18.07
N LEU A 3 7.16 -2.96 17.84
CA LEU A 3 7.66 -3.76 16.71
C LEU A 3 7.33 -3.14 15.34
N ILE A 4 6.05 -2.91 15.05
CA ILE A 4 5.61 -2.31 13.77
C ILE A 4 6.13 -0.88 13.57
N ALA A 5 6.32 -0.13 14.67
CA ALA A 5 6.98 1.17 14.61
C ALA A 5 8.47 1.03 14.21
N GLY A 6 9.19 0.04 14.76
CA GLY A 6 10.56 -0.26 14.37
C GLY A 6 10.69 -0.65 12.89
N VAL A 7 9.76 -1.49 12.39
CA VAL A 7 9.69 -1.84 10.97
C VAL A 7 9.49 -0.60 10.10
N LEU A 8 8.51 0.25 10.43
CA LEU A 8 8.25 1.48 9.69
C LEU A 8 9.46 2.41 9.69
N VAL A 9 10.08 2.65 10.85
CA VAL A 9 11.25 3.52 10.97
C VAL A 9 12.43 2.98 10.15
N SER A 10 12.65 1.66 10.15
CA SER A 10 13.71 1.03 9.37
C SER A 10 13.50 1.22 7.86
N LEU A 11 12.31 0.87 7.37
CA LEU A 11 11.95 1.03 5.96
C LEU A 11 11.97 2.49 5.52
N GLN A 12 11.49 3.41 6.36
CA GLN A 12 11.47 4.83 6.07
C GLN A 12 12.90 5.41 6.00
N LYS A 13 13.78 5.06 6.95
CA LYS A 13 15.18 5.49 6.92
C LYS A 13 15.88 5.05 5.63
N GLN A 14 15.69 3.79 5.23
CA GLN A 14 16.25 3.28 3.98
C GLN A 14 15.68 4.01 2.76
N SER A 15 14.37 4.23 2.73
CA SER A 15 13.70 4.99 1.66
C SER A 15 14.24 6.41 1.54
N PHE A 16 14.51 7.07 2.67
CA PHE A 16 15.07 8.42 2.71
C PHE A 16 16.52 8.47 2.23
N ALA A 17 17.34 7.48 2.61
CA ALA A 17 18.71 7.35 2.10
C ALA A 17 18.72 7.23 0.57
N TYR A 18 17.85 6.39 0.00
CA TYR A 18 17.71 6.25 -1.44
C TYR A 18 17.17 7.50 -2.13
N LEU A 19 16.20 8.20 -1.53
CA LEU A 19 15.72 9.48 -2.06
C LEU A 19 16.83 10.53 -2.13
N ASN A 20 17.66 10.63 -1.10
CA ASN A 20 18.81 11.54 -1.10
C ASN A 20 19.85 11.15 -2.18
N LEU A 21 20.10 9.85 -2.36
CA LEU A 21 21.00 9.36 -3.40
C LEU A 21 20.47 9.70 -4.81
N LEU A 22 19.19 9.43 -5.08
CA LEU A 22 18.54 9.75 -6.36
C LEU A 22 18.53 11.25 -6.63
N ASP A 23 18.19 12.08 -5.62
CA ASP A 23 18.20 13.54 -5.73
C ASP A 23 19.59 14.13 -5.98
N SER A 24 20.66 13.43 -5.58
CA SER A 24 22.03 13.89 -5.83
C SER A 24 22.43 13.83 -7.31
N GLY A 25 21.72 13.04 -8.12
CA GLY A 25 22.07 12.73 -9.51
C GLY A 25 23.36 11.91 -9.67
N LYS A 26 23.96 11.47 -8.56
CA LYS A 26 25.24 10.73 -8.54
C LYS A 26 25.00 9.33 -8.02
N TYR A 27 24.54 8.45 -8.90
CA TYR A 27 24.29 7.05 -8.60
C TYR A 27 24.82 6.15 -9.72
N THR A 28 25.17 4.91 -9.37
CA THR A 28 25.54 3.89 -10.34
C THR A 28 24.33 3.05 -10.75
N GLN A 29 24.46 2.29 -11.83
CA GLN A 29 23.41 1.38 -12.29
C GLN A 29 23.12 0.29 -11.24
N GLU A 30 24.15 -0.19 -10.54
CA GLU A 30 24.00 -1.18 -9.45
C GLU A 30 23.15 -0.61 -8.31
N GLN A 31 23.34 0.66 -7.96
CA GLN A 31 22.53 1.32 -6.93
C GLN A 31 21.07 1.47 -7.37
N ILE A 32 20.79 1.77 -8.64
CA ILE A 32 19.42 1.80 -9.17
C ILE A 32 18.75 0.42 -9.06
N ILE A 33 19.48 -0.64 -9.40
CA ILE A 33 18.99 -2.02 -9.27
C ILE A 33 18.74 -2.38 -7.81
N GLU A 34 19.62 -2.00 -6.89
CA GLU A 34 19.43 -2.19 -5.44
C GLU A 34 18.15 -1.50 -4.95
N ILE A 35 17.94 -0.24 -5.34
CA ILE A 35 16.72 0.52 -4.99
C ILE A 35 15.48 -0.16 -5.55
N LEU A 36 15.51 -0.61 -6.80
CA LEU A 36 14.42 -1.35 -7.42
C LEU A 36 14.09 -2.63 -6.64
N GLN A 37 15.11 -3.39 -6.26
CA GLN A 37 14.93 -4.60 -5.46
C GLN A 37 14.32 -4.28 -4.09
N PHE A 38 14.75 -3.21 -3.44
CA PHE A 38 14.15 -2.75 -2.18
C PHE A 38 12.67 -2.41 -2.36
N VAL A 39 12.31 -1.62 -3.39
CA VAL A 39 10.91 -1.28 -3.68
C VAL A 39 10.06 -2.53 -3.93
N GLN A 40 10.59 -3.52 -4.65
CA GLN A 40 9.86 -4.74 -4.99
C GLN A 40 9.76 -5.76 -3.85
N ARG A 41 10.82 -5.91 -3.04
CA ARG A 41 10.93 -6.98 -2.02
C ARG A 41 10.55 -6.50 -0.62
N ASN A 42 10.87 -5.26 -0.28
CA ASN A 42 10.62 -4.72 1.06
C ASN A 42 9.33 -3.90 1.11
N LEU A 43 9.01 -3.16 0.04
CA LEU A 43 7.78 -2.37 -0.05
C LEU A 43 6.67 -3.08 -0.85
N PHE A 44 6.98 -4.25 -1.44
CA PHE A 44 6.05 -5.09 -2.20
C PHE A 44 5.35 -4.35 -3.37
N TRP A 45 6.03 -3.36 -3.95
CA TRP A 45 5.52 -2.60 -5.08
C TRP A 45 6.08 -3.14 -6.39
N ARG A 46 5.22 -3.57 -7.31
CA ARG A 46 5.62 -4.14 -8.61
C ARG A 46 4.95 -3.40 -9.75
N ASN A 47 5.61 -3.34 -10.88
CA ASN A 47 5.06 -2.83 -12.14
C ASN A 47 5.75 -3.59 -13.28
N SER A 48 4.98 -4.18 -14.19
CA SER A 48 5.47 -4.97 -15.32
C SER A 48 6.24 -4.14 -16.35
N GLU A 49 5.95 -2.84 -16.42
CA GLU A 49 6.49 -1.92 -17.41
C GLU A 49 7.86 -1.35 -17.03
N ILE A 50 8.35 -1.63 -15.81
CA ILE A 50 9.67 -1.15 -15.34
C ILE A 50 10.80 -1.60 -16.26
N LYS A 51 10.68 -2.79 -16.87
CA LYS A 51 11.68 -3.34 -17.79
C LYS A 51 11.86 -2.53 -19.08
N ASN A 52 10.90 -1.65 -19.39
CA ASN A 52 10.90 -0.83 -20.60
C ASN A 52 11.44 0.58 -20.33
N LEU A 53 11.77 0.93 -19.09
CA LEU A 53 12.23 2.27 -18.71
C LEU A 53 13.74 2.40 -18.91
N GLU A 54 14.18 3.55 -19.42
CA GLU A 54 15.59 3.93 -19.38
C GLU A 54 16.03 4.28 -17.94
N ASP A 55 17.34 4.28 -17.67
CA ASP A 55 17.89 4.50 -16.32
C ASP A 55 17.40 5.81 -15.68
N ALA A 56 17.31 6.90 -16.46
CA ALA A 56 16.81 8.19 -15.97
C ALA A 56 15.31 8.14 -15.62
N GLU A 57 14.50 7.49 -16.45
CA GLU A 57 13.07 7.30 -16.22
C GLU A 57 12.82 6.37 -15.03
N LEU A 58 13.63 5.32 -14.89
CA LEU A 58 13.61 4.41 -13.76
C LEU A 58 13.95 5.13 -12.46
N ALA A 59 14.98 5.97 -12.45
CA ALA A 59 15.32 6.79 -11.28
C ALA A 59 14.16 7.72 -10.86
N LEU A 60 13.52 8.40 -11.82
CA LEU A 60 12.34 9.24 -11.58
C LEU A 60 11.15 8.44 -11.05
N TYR A 61 10.92 7.25 -11.63
CA TYR A 61 9.88 6.33 -11.19
C TYR A 61 10.12 5.86 -9.75
N LEU A 62 11.33 5.38 -9.43
CA LEU A 62 11.70 4.91 -8.09
C LEU A 62 11.57 6.04 -7.07
N ARG A 63 12.03 7.24 -7.41
CA ARG A 63 11.85 8.44 -6.59
C ARG A 63 10.37 8.71 -6.30
N LYS A 64 9.49 8.64 -7.30
CA LYS A 64 8.03 8.82 -7.14
C LYS A 64 7.42 7.73 -6.23
N LYS A 65 7.90 6.50 -6.30
CA LYS A 65 7.40 5.39 -5.46
C LYS A 65 7.92 5.46 -4.01
N LEU A 66 9.16 5.89 -3.80
CA LEU A 66 9.75 6.06 -2.48
C LEU A 66 9.23 7.31 -1.74
N ASN A 67 9.00 8.42 -2.45
CA ASN A 67 8.54 9.67 -1.83
C ASN A 67 7.01 9.70 -1.63
N ARG A 68 6.53 8.75 -0.84
CA ARG A 68 5.12 8.55 -0.51
C ARG A 68 4.94 8.40 1.00
N PRO A 69 3.75 8.71 1.52
CA PRO A 69 3.38 8.29 2.87
C PRO A 69 3.50 6.77 3.02
N MET A 70 3.93 6.32 4.19
CA MET A 70 4.14 4.89 4.48
C MET A 70 3.24 4.46 5.64
N ARG A 71 2.68 3.25 5.56
CA ARG A 71 1.96 2.62 6.64
C ARG A 71 2.47 1.20 6.88
N VAL A 72 2.56 0.81 8.15
CA VAL A 72 2.82 -0.57 8.56
C VAL A 72 1.66 -1.02 9.44
N CYS A 73 1.04 -2.12 9.03
CA CYS A 73 -0.20 -2.63 9.60
C CYS A 73 0.07 -3.93 10.36
N GLY A 74 -0.38 -4.02 11.61
CA GLY A 74 -0.42 -5.27 12.35
C GLY A 74 -1.73 -6.00 12.06
N MET A 75 -1.65 -7.12 11.34
CA MET A 75 -2.81 -7.96 11.01
C MET A 75 -3.01 -9.07 12.06
N VAL A 76 -4.23 -9.57 12.21
CA VAL A 76 -4.55 -10.71 13.08
C VAL A 76 -4.96 -11.92 12.26
N LYS A 77 -4.76 -13.13 12.79
CA LYS A 77 -5.22 -14.35 12.11
C LYS A 77 -6.74 -14.31 11.96
N ASN A 78 -7.22 -14.69 10.78
CA ASN A 78 -8.64 -14.81 10.54
C ASN A 78 -9.18 -16.05 11.27
N ALA A 79 -10.23 -15.86 12.08
CA ALA A 79 -10.90 -16.93 12.83
C ALA A 79 -12.22 -17.37 12.16
N GLY A 80 -12.39 -17.07 10.87
CA GLY A 80 -13.65 -17.28 10.11
C GLY A 80 -14.58 -16.07 10.15
N GLU A 81 -14.09 -14.92 10.59
CA GLU A 81 -14.86 -13.69 10.70
C GLU A 81 -15.10 -13.08 9.30
N PRO A 82 -16.32 -12.59 9.00
CA PRO A 82 -16.60 -11.90 7.77
C PRO A 82 -15.97 -10.49 7.78
N GLY A 83 -15.24 -10.15 6.71
CA GLY A 83 -14.73 -8.79 6.49
C GLY A 83 -13.49 -8.76 5.62
N GLY A 84 -12.74 -7.65 5.67
CA GLY A 84 -11.55 -7.43 4.86
C GLY A 84 -10.25 -8.08 5.35
N GLY A 85 -9.23 -7.99 4.51
CA GLY A 85 -7.90 -8.53 4.80
C GLY A 85 -6.79 -7.95 3.91
N PRO A 86 -5.53 -8.35 4.15
CA PRO A 86 -4.38 -7.94 3.35
C PRO A 86 -4.30 -8.72 2.04
N PHE A 87 -4.15 -8.01 0.92
CA PHE A 87 -3.99 -8.60 -0.41
C PHE A 87 -2.94 -7.84 -1.23
N LEU A 88 -2.41 -8.48 -2.26
CA LEU A 88 -1.78 -7.75 -3.38
C LEU A 88 -2.90 -7.36 -4.35
N ALA A 89 -3.03 -6.06 -4.62
CA ALA A 89 -4.05 -5.53 -5.51
C ALA A 89 -3.41 -4.80 -6.68
N TYR A 90 -4.10 -4.83 -7.82
CA TYR A 90 -3.81 -3.95 -8.97
C TYR A 90 -4.37 -2.56 -8.65
N ASN A 91 -3.51 -1.56 -8.75
CA ASN A 91 -3.85 -0.16 -8.57
C ASN A 91 -4.27 0.46 -9.91
N ALA A 92 -4.91 1.62 -9.87
CA ALA A 92 -5.32 2.36 -11.07
C ALA A 92 -4.16 2.81 -11.98
N ASP A 93 -2.92 2.79 -11.50
CA ASP A 93 -1.71 3.08 -12.27
C ASP A 93 -0.98 1.81 -12.76
N ASP A 94 -1.71 0.70 -12.88
CA ASP A 94 -1.26 -0.65 -13.29
C ASP A 94 -0.18 -1.27 -12.41
N THR A 95 0.13 -0.65 -11.28
CA THR A 95 1.06 -1.22 -10.32
C THR A 95 0.38 -2.20 -9.38
N ILE A 96 1.15 -3.16 -8.86
CA ILE A 96 0.70 -4.09 -7.85
C ILE A 96 1.32 -3.68 -6.51
N SER A 97 0.49 -3.58 -5.47
CA SER A 97 0.97 -3.24 -4.12
C SER A 97 0.14 -3.90 -3.04
N LEU A 98 0.66 -3.91 -1.81
CA LEU A 98 -0.09 -4.36 -0.64
C LEU A 98 -1.24 -3.40 -0.35
N GLN A 99 -2.45 -3.95 -0.33
CA GLN A 99 -3.67 -3.25 0.03
C GLN A 99 -4.45 -4.03 1.06
N ILE A 100 -5.38 -3.32 1.70
CA ILE A 100 -6.33 -3.88 2.65
C ILE A 100 -7.68 -3.75 1.97
N LEU A 101 -8.25 -4.88 1.57
CA LEU A 101 -9.50 -4.90 0.83
C LEU A 101 -10.61 -5.40 1.73
N GLU A 102 -11.73 -4.69 1.73
CA GLU A 102 -12.98 -5.17 2.31
C GLU A 102 -13.63 -6.20 1.39
N SER A 103 -14.47 -7.07 1.97
CA SER A 103 -15.15 -8.11 1.19
C SER A 103 -16.03 -7.57 0.07
N SER A 104 -16.52 -6.32 0.19
CA SER A 104 -17.30 -5.61 -0.83
C SER A 104 -16.48 -5.19 -2.04
N GLN A 105 -15.17 -5.07 -1.89
CA GLN A 105 -14.23 -4.66 -2.95
C GLN A 105 -13.69 -5.86 -3.74
N ILE A 106 -14.08 -7.09 -3.36
CA ILE A 106 -13.64 -8.32 -4.01
C ILE A 106 -14.79 -8.87 -4.83
N ASP A 107 -14.54 -9.05 -6.12
CA ASP A 107 -15.48 -9.69 -7.03
C ASP A 107 -15.62 -11.19 -6.68
N ARG A 108 -16.73 -11.52 -6.01
CA ARG A 108 -17.07 -12.89 -5.60
C ARG A 108 -17.67 -13.73 -6.73
N GLY A 109 -17.98 -13.11 -7.88
CA GLY A 109 -18.41 -13.83 -9.08
C GLY A 109 -17.23 -14.52 -9.79
N ASP A 110 -16.02 -13.99 -9.61
CA ASP A 110 -14.79 -14.61 -10.07
C ASP A 110 -14.35 -15.72 -9.08
N PRO A 111 -14.34 -17.00 -9.51
CA PRO A 111 -14.02 -18.11 -8.63
C PRO A 111 -12.58 -18.06 -8.10
N VAL A 112 -11.64 -17.49 -8.86
CA VAL A 112 -10.24 -17.38 -8.45
C VAL A 112 -10.09 -16.35 -7.33
N LYS A 113 -10.72 -15.18 -7.48
CA LYS A 113 -10.69 -14.14 -6.43
C LYS A 113 -11.42 -14.60 -5.17
N LYS A 114 -12.55 -15.31 -5.33
CA LYS A 114 -13.28 -15.91 -4.22
C LYS A 114 -12.40 -16.90 -3.46
N GLU A 115 -11.71 -17.80 -4.15
CA GLU A 115 -10.80 -18.77 -3.54
C GLU A 115 -9.64 -18.08 -2.80
N MET A 116 -9.03 -17.04 -3.40
CA MET A 116 -7.98 -16.25 -2.76
C MET A 116 -8.48 -15.57 -1.47
N PHE A 117 -9.70 -15.03 -1.48
CA PHE A 117 -10.32 -14.42 -0.31
C PHE A 117 -10.58 -15.44 0.80
N GLU A 118 -11.17 -16.60 0.47
CA GLU A 118 -11.49 -17.67 1.42
C GLU A 118 -10.24 -18.32 2.03
N LYS A 119 -9.13 -18.36 1.27
CA LYS A 119 -7.82 -18.82 1.75
C LYS A 119 -7.03 -17.75 2.52
N GLY A 120 -7.56 -16.53 2.64
CA GLY A 120 -6.94 -15.45 3.39
C GLY A 120 -6.72 -15.81 4.85
N THR A 121 -5.45 -15.84 5.28
CA THR A 121 -5.07 -16.29 6.64
C THR A 121 -5.18 -15.20 7.70
N HIS A 122 -5.27 -13.94 7.30
CA HIS A 122 -5.29 -12.78 8.18
C HIS A 122 -6.46 -11.85 7.85
N PHE A 123 -6.92 -11.15 8.87
CA PHE A 123 -8.00 -10.18 8.83
C PHE A 123 -7.44 -8.75 8.95
N ASN A 124 -8.30 -7.76 8.69
CA ASN A 124 -8.09 -6.32 8.82
C ASN A 124 -7.22 -5.93 10.05
N PRO A 125 -6.42 -4.84 9.98
CA PRO A 125 -5.42 -4.57 10.99
C PRO A 125 -6.03 -4.14 12.30
N VAL A 126 -5.38 -4.56 13.37
CA VAL A 126 -5.70 -4.12 14.73
C VAL A 126 -4.89 -2.88 15.11
N ASP A 127 -3.69 -2.74 14.53
CA ASP A 127 -2.82 -1.60 14.79
C ASP A 127 -2.22 -1.06 13.48
N LEU A 128 -2.09 0.26 13.41
CA LEU A 128 -1.45 0.97 12.31
C LEU A 128 -0.41 1.95 12.84
N VAL A 129 0.76 2.00 12.19
CA VAL A 129 1.73 3.10 12.35
C VAL A 129 1.92 3.75 10.99
N CYS A 130 1.86 5.08 10.95
CA CYS A 130 1.95 5.86 9.72
C CYS A 130 3.12 6.85 9.77
N ALA A 131 3.82 6.96 8.65
CA ALA A 131 4.75 8.02 8.34
C ALA A 131 4.07 8.98 7.36
N VAL A 132 3.80 10.20 7.82
CA VAL A 132 3.04 11.22 7.07
C VAL A 132 3.90 12.41 6.65
N ARG A 133 5.22 12.29 6.78
CA ARG A 133 6.18 13.32 6.38
C ARG A 133 7.21 12.75 5.42
N ASP A 134 7.63 13.58 4.48
CA ASP A 134 8.69 13.27 3.52
C ASP A 134 10.08 13.31 4.18
N TYR A 135 11.10 12.95 3.39
CA TYR A 135 12.51 12.96 3.77
C TYR A 135 13.08 14.37 4.05
N LYS A 136 12.33 15.44 3.71
CA LYS A 136 12.64 16.84 3.99
C LYS A 136 11.88 17.38 5.20
N GLY A 137 11.04 16.57 5.83
CA GLY A 137 10.22 16.92 6.98
C GLY A 137 8.87 17.56 6.65
N ASN A 138 8.53 17.75 5.37
CA ASN A 138 7.25 18.31 4.94
C ASN A 138 6.14 17.29 5.16
N LYS A 139 4.92 17.76 5.47
CA LYS A 139 3.75 16.88 5.55
C LYS A 139 3.26 16.54 4.14
N PHE A 140 2.93 15.27 3.92
CA PHE A 140 2.18 14.88 2.73
C PHE A 140 0.73 15.38 2.80
N GLU A 141 0.15 15.73 1.66
CA GLU A 141 -1.30 15.94 1.55
C GLU A 141 -1.98 14.58 1.35
N LEU A 142 -2.62 14.06 2.41
CA LEU A 142 -2.98 12.64 2.40
C LEU A 142 -4.08 12.28 1.38
N THR A 143 -4.94 13.24 1.09
CA THR A 143 -6.01 13.13 0.07
C THR A 143 -5.49 12.93 -1.34
N GLN A 144 -4.20 13.18 -1.61
CA GLN A 144 -3.60 12.94 -2.93
C GLN A 144 -3.18 11.49 -3.16
N TYR A 145 -3.14 10.65 -2.13
CA TYR A 145 -2.70 9.26 -2.28
C TYR A 145 -3.78 8.24 -1.94
N ILE A 146 -5.05 8.66 -1.92
CA ILE A 146 -6.20 7.77 -1.85
C ILE A 146 -6.60 7.27 -3.25
N ASP A 147 -7.05 6.02 -3.34
CA ASP A 147 -7.78 5.57 -4.53
C ASP A 147 -9.28 5.90 -4.43
N LYS A 148 -9.71 6.95 -5.14
CA LYS A 148 -11.10 7.43 -5.12
C LYS A 148 -12.12 6.40 -5.61
N THR A 149 -11.70 5.38 -6.36
CA THR A 149 -12.58 4.33 -6.87
C THR A 149 -12.94 3.29 -5.81
N THR A 150 -12.24 3.29 -4.67
CA THR A 150 -12.40 2.28 -3.62
C THR A 150 -13.50 2.62 -2.60
N GLY A 151 -14.12 3.80 -2.69
CA GLY A 151 -15.26 4.17 -1.86
C GLY A 151 -16.49 3.30 -2.17
N PHE A 152 -17.24 2.90 -1.13
CA PHE A 152 -18.38 2.01 -1.29
C PHE A 152 -19.55 2.37 -0.37
N ILE A 153 -20.75 1.92 -0.73
CA ILE A 153 -21.93 2.04 0.13
C ILE A 153 -22.05 0.79 0.99
N SER A 154 -21.96 0.96 2.30
CA SER A 154 -22.27 -0.10 3.26
C SER A 154 -23.74 -0.03 3.69
N TYR A 155 -24.33 -1.19 3.93
CA TYR A 155 -25.68 -1.34 4.47
C TYR A 155 -25.56 -1.71 5.94
N LYS A 156 -26.12 -0.89 6.82
CA LYS A 156 -26.11 -1.10 8.27
C LYS A 156 -27.56 -1.10 8.77
N SER A 157 -27.86 -1.87 9.80
CA SER A 157 -29.15 -1.77 10.50
C SER A 157 -28.91 -1.12 11.86
N LYS A 158 -29.71 -0.10 12.19
CA LYS A 158 -29.72 0.50 13.54
C LYS A 158 -31.16 0.65 13.99
N ASN A 159 -31.49 0.05 15.13
CA ASN A 159 -32.84 0.07 15.72
C ASN A 159 -33.93 -0.41 14.74
N GLY A 160 -33.65 -1.46 13.96
CA GLY A 160 -34.61 -2.01 12.99
C GLY A 160 -34.78 -1.21 11.70
N LYS A 161 -34.02 -0.10 11.52
CA LYS A 161 -34.03 0.71 10.31
C LYS A 161 -32.77 0.45 9.49
N GLU A 162 -32.96 0.16 8.21
CA GLU A 162 -31.86 0.08 7.25
C GLU A 162 -31.26 1.47 7.00
N LEU A 163 -29.93 1.54 7.02
CA LEU A 163 -29.13 2.71 6.78
C LEU A 163 -28.14 2.40 5.67
N LYS A 164 -28.02 3.35 4.73
CA LYS A 164 -26.93 3.38 3.76
C LYS A 164 -25.87 4.34 4.28
N ALA A 165 -24.64 3.87 4.40
CA ALA A 165 -23.50 4.71 4.78
C ALA A 165 -22.48 4.70 3.63
N LEU A 166 -22.06 5.88 3.20
CA LEU A 166 -20.93 6.01 2.27
C LEU A 166 -19.64 5.86 3.08
N GLU A 167 -18.91 4.78 2.82
CA GLU A 167 -17.56 4.59 3.32
C GLU A 167 -16.60 5.25 2.33
N LEU A 168 -15.82 6.22 2.81
CA LEU A 168 -14.81 6.90 1.99
C LEU A 168 -13.64 5.94 1.71
N PRO A 169 -12.89 6.17 0.62
CA PRO A 169 -11.62 5.51 0.37
C PRO A 169 -10.75 5.47 1.63
N GLY A 170 -10.14 4.30 1.88
CA GLY A 170 -9.34 4.02 3.06
C GLY A 170 -8.03 4.82 3.13
N LEU A 171 -7.19 4.49 4.12
CA LEU A 171 -6.15 5.41 4.58
C LEU A 171 -5.06 5.76 3.55
N TRP A 172 -4.90 5.01 2.44
CA TRP A 172 -4.14 5.35 1.22
C TRP A 172 -4.58 4.44 0.06
#